data_AF-A0A966VDP9-F1
#
_entry.id   AF-A0A966VDP9-F1
#
_cell.length_a   1.000
_cell.length_b   1.000
_cell.length_c   1.000
_cell.angle_alpha   90.00
_cell.angle_beta   90.00
_cell.angle_gamma   90.00
#
_symmetry.space_group_name_H-M   'P 1'
#
loop_
_entity.id
_entity.type
_entity.pdbx_description
1 polymer ?
#
loop_
_entity_poly.entity_id
_entity_poly.type
_entity_poly.pdbx_seq_one_letter_code
_entity_poly.pdbx_strand_id
1 'polypeptide(L)'
;MSGNWQYNIKHVQPGEPVQAGIVGRPDRTLEERTEYLKERLDAAELGRAIFEVDATISSDVEEGHAVYWNWTTQRYEKALVAVELDETTQTFSVQPSSDCVGMCYKKKASDRADIVLRGLVTFDNLDNSAGQTVAPGKYYLSAIEPGKISKQKPPVTVTVCHVQGPRDNCSDKLRVIVMPQSRDYAEDHTHYRFDLVPRPAGVNTIDIDPETEEQIHTITAANPDAQGWLPADHPVFRRDPEDPTTSFAPPGALFGYNIKKHTALNRVWPPIPVQSVSMLWDKGENKLGATEIPLGAGGLAVCDVNGIWWMS
;
A
#
# COMPACT_ATOMS: atom_id res chain seq x y z
N MET A 1 16.84 8.94 -36.81
CA MET A 1 16.96 8.98 -38.29
C MET A 1 17.47 7.64 -38.79
N SER A 2 16.84 7.09 -39.82
CA SER A 2 16.92 5.71 -40.34
C SER A 2 18.12 5.45 -41.27
N GLY A 3 19.33 5.92 -40.90
CA GLY A 3 20.48 5.93 -41.81
C GLY A 3 21.01 4.55 -42.25
N ASN A 4 20.74 3.49 -41.48
CA ASN A 4 21.37 2.17 -41.66
C ASN A 4 20.45 1.09 -42.27
N TRP A 5 19.20 1.39 -42.62
CA TRP A 5 18.32 0.38 -43.22
C TRP A 5 18.67 0.16 -44.70
N GLN A 6 19.17 -1.03 -45.04
CA GLN A 6 19.39 -1.38 -46.44
C GLN A 6 18.05 -1.73 -47.11
N TYR A 7 17.60 -0.93 -48.09
CA TYR A 7 16.29 -1.13 -48.75
C TYR A 7 16.28 -2.27 -49.79
N ASN A 8 17.42 -2.57 -50.41
CA ASN A 8 17.51 -3.57 -51.47
C ASN A 8 18.49 -4.69 -51.09
N ILE A 9 18.07 -5.95 -51.26
CA ILE A 9 18.97 -7.10 -51.16
C ILE A 9 19.65 -7.26 -52.52
N LYS A 10 20.97 -7.18 -52.54
CA LYS A 10 21.76 -7.39 -53.76
C LYS A 10 21.96 -8.88 -53.98
N HIS A 11 21.08 -9.49 -54.77
CA HIS A 11 21.23 -10.86 -55.22
C HIS A 11 22.42 -11.02 -56.17
N VAL A 12 22.94 -12.24 -56.25
CA VAL A 12 23.98 -12.62 -57.21
C VAL A 12 23.47 -12.42 -58.64
N GLN A 13 24.27 -11.81 -59.50
CA GLN A 13 23.93 -11.56 -60.90
C GLN A 13 24.63 -12.52 -61.87
N PRO A 14 24.01 -12.82 -63.02
CA PRO A 14 24.66 -13.61 -64.08
C PRO A 14 25.97 -12.94 -64.54
N GLY A 15 27.06 -13.72 -64.56
CA GLY A 15 28.39 -13.24 -64.96
C GLY A 15 29.28 -12.74 -63.82
N GLU A 16 28.77 -12.68 -62.57
CA GLU A 16 29.63 -12.46 -61.41
C GLU A 16 30.48 -13.71 -61.10
N PRO A 17 31.74 -13.55 -60.65
CA PRO A 17 32.59 -14.69 -60.31
C PRO A 17 32.03 -15.42 -59.07
N VAL A 18 32.06 -16.75 -59.08
CA VAL A 18 31.60 -17.60 -57.97
C VAL A 18 32.64 -17.57 -56.84
N GLN A 19 32.65 -16.46 -56.10
CA GLN A 19 33.48 -16.25 -54.92
C GLN A 19 32.59 -16.14 -53.69
N ALA A 20 33.04 -16.66 -52.54
CA ALA A 20 32.28 -16.67 -51.30
C ALA A 20 31.77 -15.27 -50.89
N GLY A 21 32.55 -14.22 -51.15
CA GLY A 21 32.17 -12.84 -50.87
C GLY A 21 31.00 -12.31 -51.73
N ILE A 22 30.76 -12.91 -52.90
CA ILE A 22 29.67 -12.53 -53.81
C ILE A 22 28.44 -13.38 -53.53
N VAL A 23 28.62 -14.69 -53.36
CA VAL A 23 27.52 -15.63 -53.10
C VAL A 23 26.86 -15.37 -51.75
N GLY A 24 27.63 -15.05 -50.71
CA GLY A 24 27.10 -14.75 -49.36
C GLY A 24 26.66 -13.29 -49.14
N ARG A 25 26.69 -12.44 -50.17
CA ARG A 25 26.25 -11.04 -50.10
C ARG A 25 24.78 -10.91 -49.68
N PRO A 26 23.81 -11.60 -50.30
CA PRO A 26 22.39 -11.51 -49.90
C PRO A 26 22.16 -11.99 -48.46
N ASP A 27 22.84 -13.04 -48.03
CA ASP A 27 22.68 -13.60 -46.68
C ASP A 27 23.16 -12.61 -45.61
N ARG A 28 24.32 -11.97 -45.83
CA ARG A 28 24.86 -10.96 -44.92
C ARG A 28 23.97 -9.71 -44.84
N THR A 29 23.40 -9.28 -45.96
CA THR A 29 22.42 -8.18 -45.98
C THR A 29 21.13 -8.54 -45.23
N LEU A 30 20.69 -9.80 -45.26
CA LEU A 30 19.55 -10.27 -44.48
C LEU A 30 19.85 -10.35 -42.98
N GLU A 31 21.04 -10.81 -42.62
CA GLU A 31 21.54 -10.81 -41.24
C GLU A 31 21.54 -9.39 -40.65
N GLU A 32 22.17 -8.42 -41.34
CA GLU A 32 22.21 -7.02 -40.93
C GLU A 32 20.80 -6.40 -40.75
N ARG A 33 19.84 -6.75 -41.62
CA ARG A 33 18.44 -6.29 -41.46
C ARG A 33 17.78 -6.89 -40.24
N THR A 34 18.03 -8.17 -39.98
CA THR A 34 17.43 -8.88 -38.84
C THR A 34 17.97 -8.30 -37.53
N GLU A 35 19.26 -8.00 -37.48
CA GLU A 35 19.89 -7.34 -36.34
C GLU A 35 19.36 -5.91 -36.15
N TYR A 36 19.23 -5.13 -37.22
CA TYR A 36 18.60 -3.81 -37.15
C TYR A 36 17.14 -3.87 -36.66
N LEU A 37 16.35 -4.84 -37.11
CA LEU A 37 14.97 -5.02 -36.65
C LEU A 37 14.92 -5.40 -35.17
N LYS A 38 15.85 -6.26 -34.71
CA LYS A 38 16.00 -6.59 -33.30
C LYS A 38 16.35 -5.35 -32.48
N GLU A 39 17.35 -4.57 -32.89
CA GLU A 39 17.71 -3.31 -32.20
C GLU A 39 16.54 -2.32 -32.14
N ARG A 40 15.74 -2.21 -33.21
CA ARG A 40 14.54 -1.36 -33.23
C ARG A 40 13.43 -1.90 -32.34
N LEU A 41 13.29 -3.21 -32.24
CA LEU A 41 12.33 -3.86 -31.35
C LEU A 41 12.75 -3.68 -29.90
N ASP A 42 14.02 -3.93 -29.57
CA ASP A 42 14.61 -3.70 -28.26
C ASP A 42 14.48 -2.21 -27.87
N ALA A 43 14.75 -1.29 -28.80
CA ALA A 43 14.56 0.15 -28.61
C ALA A 43 13.08 0.56 -28.44
N ALA A 44 12.15 -0.17 -29.05
CA ALA A 44 10.73 0.04 -28.87
C ALA A 44 10.23 -0.53 -27.53
N GLU A 45 10.81 -1.64 -27.06
CA GLU A 45 10.60 -2.17 -25.70
C GLU A 45 11.15 -1.19 -24.65
N LEU A 46 12.33 -0.61 -24.88
CA LEU A 46 12.90 0.51 -24.11
C LEU A 46 11.97 1.73 -24.04
N GLY A 47 11.10 1.93 -25.04
CA GLY A 47 10.11 3.01 -25.06
C GLY A 47 8.85 2.74 -24.22
N ARG A 48 8.64 1.50 -23.73
CA ARG A 48 7.43 1.13 -22.99
C ARG A 48 7.55 1.35 -21.49
N ALA A 49 8.73 1.11 -20.92
CA ALA A 49 8.99 1.26 -19.49
C ALA A 49 10.46 1.55 -19.21
N ILE A 50 10.68 2.28 -18.12
CA ILE A 50 12.00 2.63 -17.58
C ILE A 50 12.29 1.65 -16.44
N PHE A 51 13.41 0.95 -16.57
CA PHE A 51 13.89 0.01 -15.59
C PHE A 51 15.22 0.47 -14.99
N GLU A 52 15.40 0.16 -13.71
CA GLU A 52 16.72 0.06 -13.09
C GLU A 52 17.06 -1.42 -12.92
N VAL A 53 18.07 -1.86 -13.66
CA VAL A 53 18.45 -3.27 -13.75
C VAL A 53 19.53 -3.57 -12.72
N ASP A 54 19.45 -4.72 -12.07
CA ASP A 54 20.43 -5.16 -11.04
C ASP A 54 20.56 -4.21 -9.84
N ALA A 55 19.46 -3.54 -9.49
CA ALA A 55 19.37 -2.65 -8.35
C ALA A 55 19.56 -3.40 -7.02
N THR A 56 20.22 -2.76 -6.06
CA THR A 56 20.40 -3.31 -4.70
C THR A 56 19.06 -3.24 -3.95
N ILE A 57 18.56 -4.36 -3.44
CA ILE A 57 17.31 -4.44 -2.68
C ILE A 57 17.54 -5.00 -1.27
N SER A 58 16.62 -4.71 -0.35
CA SER A 58 16.50 -5.46 0.89
C SER A 58 15.96 -6.88 0.65
N SER A 59 16.37 -7.84 1.48
CA SER A 59 16.05 -9.26 1.30
C SER A 59 14.56 -9.59 1.40
N ASP A 60 13.80 -8.73 2.08
CA ASP A 60 12.36 -8.84 2.32
C ASP A 60 11.50 -8.24 1.21
N VAL A 61 12.10 -7.66 0.17
CA VAL A 61 11.41 -7.21 -1.05
C VAL A 61 11.13 -8.41 -1.95
N GLU A 62 9.89 -8.55 -2.42
CA GLU A 62 9.46 -9.58 -3.36
C GLU A 62 8.94 -8.96 -4.66
N GLU A 63 8.76 -9.80 -5.68
CA GLU A 63 8.18 -9.39 -6.95
C GLU A 63 6.78 -8.78 -6.75
N GLY A 64 6.55 -7.63 -7.38
CA GLY A 64 5.32 -6.87 -7.27
C GLY A 64 5.27 -5.88 -6.10
N HIS A 65 6.22 -5.90 -5.14
CA HIS A 65 6.21 -4.91 -4.06
C HIS A 65 6.52 -3.51 -4.56
N ALA A 66 5.84 -2.52 -3.99
CA ALA A 66 6.17 -1.11 -4.17
C ALA A 66 7.42 -0.75 -3.35
N VAL A 67 8.34 0.01 -3.93
CA VAL A 67 9.65 0.31 -3.34
C VAL A 67 9.95 1.80 -3.31
N TYR A 68 10.75 2.20 -2.33
CA TYR A 68 11.37 3.52 -2.22
C TYR A 68 12.89 3.36 -2.13
N TRP A 69 13.63 4.42 -2.45
CA TRP A 69 15.07 4.44 -2.31
C TRP A 69 15.47 4.92 -0.91
N ASN A 70 16.12 4.07 -0.12
CA ASN A 70 16.66 4.45 1.17
C ASN A 70 18.11 4.95 1.00
N TRP A 71 18.30 6.27 1.14
CA TRP A 71 19.62 6.89 0.96
C TRP A 71 20.65 6.47 2.03
N THR A 72 20.19 6.10 3.23
CA THR A 72 21.05 5.69 4.34
C THR A 72 21.58 4.28 4.14
N THR A 73 20.72 3.35 3.73
CA THR A 73 21.10 1.93 3.48
C THR A 73 21.53 1.67 2.03
N GLN A 74 21.46 2.67 1.16
CA GLN A 74 21.84 2.63 -0.27
C GLN A 74 21.22 1.46 -1.03
N ARG A 75 19.95 1.19 -0.74
CA ARG A 75 19.19 0.10 -1.35
C ARG A 75 17.70 0.43 -1.41
N TYR A 76 17.00 -0.31 -2.25
CA TYR A 76 15.55 -0.28 -2.34
C TYR A 76 14.91 -1.08 -1.20
N GLU A 77 13.96 -0.45 -0.52
CA GLU A 77 13.20 -1.03 0.59
C GLU A 77 11.70 -0.91 0.31
N LYS A 78 10.88 -1.68 1.04
CA LYS A 78 9.43 -1.69 0.86
C LYS A 78 8.82 -0.34 1.24
N ALA A 79 8.11 0.28 0.31
CA ALA A 79 7.45 1.56 0.55
C ALA A 79 6.25 1.41 1.48
N LEU A 80 6.01 2.41 2.34
CA LEU A 80 4.88 2.45 3.25
C LEU A 80 4.42 3.90 3.39
N VAL A 81 3.11 4.14 3.28
CA VAL A 81 2.55 5.46 3.57
C VAL A 81 2.66 5.73 5.06
N ALA A 82 3.48 6.70 5.44
CA ALA A 82 3.67 7.14 6.81
C ALA A 82 3.89 8.65 6.88
N VAL A 83 3.33 9.27 7.91
CA VAL A 83 3.47 10.70 8.21
C VAL A 83 3.95 10.80 9.65
N GLU A 84 4.93 11.65 9.89
CA GLU A 84 5.47 11.94 11.23
C GLU A 84 5.12 13.36 11.63
N LEU A 85 4.79 13.54 12.90
CA LEU A 85 4.62 14.86 13.51
C LEU A 85 5.99 15.34 14.00
N ASP A 86 6.47 16.46 13.47
CA ASP A 86 7.61 17.15 14.06
C ASP A 86 7.14 17.85 15.34
N GLU A 87 7.59 17.33 16.50
CA GLU A 87 7.21 17.85 17.82
C GLU A 87 7.65 19.32 18.02
N THR A 88 8.67 19.79 17.31
CA THR A 88 9.19 21.16 17.44
C THR A 88 8.36 22.17 16.66
N THR A 89 8.03 21.84 15.41
CA THR A 89 7.27 22.75 14.53
C THR A 89 5.77 22.52 14.56
N GLN A 90 5.34 21.41 15.19
CA GLN A 90 3.94 20.93 15.18
C GLN A 90 3.40 20.77 13.75
N THR A 91 4.29 20.50 12.79
CA THR A 91 3.92 20.25 11.39
C THR A 91 4.03 18.78 11.05
N PHE A 92 3.15 18.32 10.17
CA PHE A 92 3.20 16.97 9.64
C PHE A 92 4.16 16.91 8.47
N SER A 93 5.11 15.98 8.53
CA SER A 93 6.06 15.71 7.45
C SER A 93 5.88 14.27 6.96
N VAL A 94 5.98 14.08 5.64
CA VAL A 94 5.85 12.77 5.02
C VAL A 94 7.16 11.99 5.23
N GLN A 95 7.07 10.75 5.70
CA GLN A 95 8.26 9.90 5.86
C GLN A 95 8.87 9.55 4.49
N PRO A 96 10.21 9.43 4.38
CA PRO A 96 10.87 9.03 3.13
C PRO A 96 10.39 7.70 2.55
N SER A 97 9.88 6.80 3.39
CA SER A 97 9.27 5.52 2.97
C SER A 97 7.99 5.68 2.14
N SER A 98 7.35 6.86 2.18
CA SER A 98 6.13 7.16 1.42
C SER A 98 6.43 7.59 -0.02
N ASP A 99 7.68 7.98 -0.31
CA ASP A 99 8.13 8.36 -1.65
C ASP A 99 8.37 7.11 -2.50
N CYS A 100 7.27 6.45 -2.88
CA CYS A 100 7.30 5.31 -3.79
C CYS A 100 7.89 5.76 -5.14
N VAL A 101 8.97 5.12 -5.56
CA VAL A 101 9.66 5.44 -6.82
C VAL A 101 9.41 4.42 -7.92
N GLY A 102 8.95 3.23 -7.56
CA GLY A 102 8.70 2.15 -8.51
C GLY A 102 8.15 0.88 -7.88
N MET A 103 8.18 -0.21 -8.64
CA MET A 103 7.82 -1.55 -8.17
C MET A 103 8.93 -2.55 -8.52
N CYS A 104 9.11 -3.57 -7.68
CA CYS A 104 10.00 -4.68 -7.99
C CYS A 104 9.42 -5.51 -9.14
N TYR A 105 10.07 -5.50 -10.30
CA TYR A 105 9.62 -6.25 -11.47
C TYR A 105 10.00 -7.73 -11.38
N LYS A 106 11.29 -8.00 -11.11
CA LYS A 106 11.83 -9.36 -11.04
C LYS A 106 12.94 -9.43 -10.01
N LYS A 107 12.87 -10.42 -9.11
CA LYS A 107 13.92 -10.66 -8.11
C LYS A 107 14.95 -11.63 -8.69
N LYS A 108 16.22 -11.23 -8.70
CA LYS A 108 17.33 -12.05 -9.23
C LYS A 108 18.07 -12.79 -8.11
N ALA A 109 18.25 -12.14 -6.97
CA ALA A 109 18.90 -12.67 -5.79
C ALA A 109 18.29 -12.07 -4.51
N SER A 110 18.83 -12.41 -3.33
CA SER A 110 18.41 -11.82 -2.06
C SER A 110 18.65 -10.31 -2.00
N ASP A 111 19.66 -9.80 -2.71
CA ASP A 111 20.09 -8.40 -2.67
C ASP A 111 20.01 -7.71 -4.05
N ARG A 112 19.49 -8.40 -5.07
CA ARG A 112 19.42 -7.89 -6.45
C ARG A 112 18.06 -8.11 -7.09
N ALA A 113 17.53 -7.06 -7.71
CA ALA A 113 16.31 -7.13 -8.51
C ALA A 113 16.29 -6.09 -9.62
N ASP A 114 15.38 -6.28 -10.57
CA ASP A 114 15.03 -5.27 -11.57
C ASP A 114 13.83 -4.47 -11.05
N ILE A 115 13.98 -3.15 -11.01
CA ILE A 115 12.93 -2.23 -10.55
C ILE A 115 12.34 -1.52 -11.76
N VAL A 116 11.02 -1.56 -11.89
CA VAL A 116 10.31 -0.73 -12.86
C VAL A 116 10.01 0.62 -12.19
N LEU A 117 10.58 1.70 -12.74
CA LEU A 117 10.37 3.05 -12.25
C LEU A 117 9.06 3.62 -12.81
N ARG A 118 8.87 3.54 -14.13
CA ARG A 118 7.69 4.06 -14.82
C ARG A 118 7.41 3.29 -16.11
N GLY A 119 6.15 3.20 -16.51
CA GLY A 119 5.72 2.71 -17.82
C GLY A 119 4.85 1.45 -17.77
N LEU A 120 4.62 0.85 -18.94
CA LEU A 120 3.74 -0.30 -19.10
C LEU A 120 4.54 -1.60 -19.11
N VAL A 121 4.31 -2.43 -18.09
CA VAL A 121 4.95 -3.75 -17.90
C VAL A 121 3.91 -4.86 -17.77
N THR A 122 4.37 -6.11 -17.79
CA THR A 122 3.53 -7.29 -17.59
C THR A 122 4.03 -8.09 -16.41
N PHE A 123 3.17 -8.35 -15.44
CA PHE A 123 3.46 -9.23 -14.31
C PHE A 123 2.77 -10.58 -14.51
N ASP A 124 3.41 -11.66 -14.05
CA ASP A 124 2.78 -12.99 -14.05
C ASP A 124 1.68 -13.05 -12.97
N ASN A 125 1.93 -12.48 -11.79
CA ASN A 125 0.91 -12.19 -10.78
C ASN A 125 1.32 -10.96 -9.93
N LEU A 126 0.39 -10.46 -9.11
CA LEU A 126 0.63 -9.39 -8.14
C LEU A 126 0.11 -9.78 -6.74
N ASP A 127 0.02 -11.08 -6.46
CA ASP A 127 -0.58 -11.58 -5.23
C ASP A 127 0.27 -11.20 -4.01
N ASN A 128 1.59 -11.21 -4.17
CA ASN A 128 2.55 -10.76 -3.15
C ASN A 128 2.37 -9.29 -2.76
N SER A 129 1.78 -8.45 -3.60
CA SER A 129 1.57 -7.03 -3.30
C SER A 129 0.12 -6.68 -2.97
N ALA A 130 -0.87 -7.32 -3.61
CA ALA A 130 -2.29 -7.06 -3.34
C ALA A 130 -2.86 -7.90 -2.19
N GLY A 131 -2.25 -9.04 -1.84
CA GLY A 131 -2.74 -9.97 -0.82
C GLY A 131 -4.05 -10.69 -1.18
N GLN A 132 -4.59 -10.45 -2.38
CA GLN A 132 -5.84 -10.99 -2.91
C GLN A 132 -5.78 -11.01 -4.44
N THR A 133 -6.74 -11.70 -5.08
CA THR A 133 -6.87 -11.69 -6.54
C THR A 133 -6.99 -10.28 -7.10
N VAL A 134 -6.05 -9.91 -7.96
CA VAL A 134 -5.92 -8.55 -8.49
C VAL A 134 -7.00 -8.27 -9.53
N ALA A 135 -7.88 -7.30 -9.25
CA ALA A 135 -8.87 -6.80 -10.21
C ALA A 135 -8.35 -5.58 -10.99
N PRO A 136 -8.78 -5.34 -12.23
CA PRO A 136 -8.43 -4.11 -12.96
C PRO A 136 -8.82 -2.84 -12.20
N GLY A 137 -7.99 -1.80 -12.29
CA GLY A 137 -8.20 -0.49 -11.66
C GLY A 137 -6.93 0.15 -11.12
N LYS A 138 -7.11 1.30 -10.46
CA LYS A 138 -6.03 2.05 -9.78
C LYS A 138 -5.70 1.40 -8.45
N TYR A 139 -4.40 1.32 -8.16
CA TYR A 139 -3.87 0.81 -6.90
C TYR A 139 -3.02 1.88 -6.21
N TYR A 140 -3.18 1.95 -4.91
CA TYR A 140 -2.54 2.89 -4.00
C TYR A 140 -1.59 2.15 -3.06
N LEU A 141 -0.57 2.84 -2.56
CA LEU A 141 0.34 2.27 -1.57
C LEU A 141 -0.41 1.98 -0.26
N SER A 142 -0.12 0.84 0.37
CA SER A 142 -0.67 0.49 1.66
C SER A 142 -0.08 1.35 2.78
N ALA A 143 -0.90 1.60 3.79
CA ALA A 143 -0.52 2.26 5.03
C ALA A 143 -0.33 1.30 6.22
N ILE A 144 -0.65 0.02 6.01
CA ILE A 144 -0.65 -0.99 7.07
C ILE A 144 0.53 -1.94 6.89
N GLU A 145 0.73 -2.41 5.66
CA GLU A 145 1.75 -3.41 5.34
C GLU A 145 2.75 -2.84 4.33
N PRO A 146 4.06 -2.79 4.65
CA PRO A 146 5.07 -2.28 3.75
C PRO A 146 5.12 -3.05 2.43
N GLY A 147 5.24 -2.34 1.31
CA GLY A 147 5.37 -2.88 -0.04
C GLY A 147 4.07 -3.34 -0.67
N LYS A 148 2.97 -3.37 0.09
CA LYS A 148 1.65 -3.78 -0.40
C LYS A 148 0.91 -2.64 -1.09
N ILE A 149 -0.04 -3.02 -1.93
CA ILE A 149 -0.92 -2.11 -2.65
C ILE A 149 -2.39 -2.42 -2.35
N SER A 150 -3.23 -1.39 -2.30
CA SER A 150 -4.67 -1.50 -2.09
C SER A 150 -5.45 -0.77 -3.17
N LYS A 151 -6.58 -1.35 -3.57
CA LYS A 151 -7.52 -0.70 -4.51
C LYS A 151 -8.37 0.37 -3.83
N GLN A 152 -8.53 0.28 -2.50
CA GLN A 152 -9.22 1.29 -1.72
C GLN A 152 -8.33 2.54 -1.62
N LYS A 153 -8.89 3.70 -1.99
CA LYS A 153 -8.19 4.98 -1.87
C LYS A 153 -7.91 5.27 -0.38
N PRO A 154 -6.64 5.32 0.06
CA PRO A 154 -6.30 5.67 1.44
C PRO A 154 -6.47 7.19 1.68
N PRO A 155 -6.51 7.64 2.95
CA PRO A 155 -6.60 9.07 3.29
C PRO A 155 -5.46 9.92 2.72
N VAL A 156 -4.25 9.34 2.65
CA VAL A 156 -3.06 9.93 2.02
C VAL A 156 -2.75 9.15 0.74
N THR A 157 -2.87 9.78 -0.42
CA THR A 157 -3.10 9.05 -1.68
C THR A 157 -1.85 8.89 -2.54
N VAL A 158 -1.01 7.91 -2.23
CA VAL A 158 0.13 7.54 -3.09
C VAL A 158 -0.34 6.56 -4.17
N THR A 159 -0.55 7.04 -5.40
CA THR A 159 -0.89 6.15 -6.53
C THR A 159 0.37 5.46 -7.02
N VAL A 160 0.38 4.13 -7.06
CA VAL A 160 1.56 3.33 -7.47
C VAL A 160 1.41 2.86 -8.92
N CYS A 161 0.27 2.23 -9.24
CA CYS A 161 0.04 1.66 -10.56
C CYS A 161 -1.44 1.59 -10.94
N HIS A 162 -1.67 1.34 -12.23
CA HIS A 162 -2.98 1.02 -12.79
C HIS A 162 -2.90 -0.35 -13.46
N VAL A 163 -3.62 -1.33 -12.91
CA VAL A 163 -3.74 -2.67 -13.48
C VAL A 163 -4.84 -2.65 -14.53
N GLN A 164 -4.50 -2.99 -15.78
CA GLN A 164 -5.46 -3.08 -16.89
C GLN A 164 -6.11 -4.48 -16.99
N GLY A 165 -5.53 -5.46 -16.31
CA GLY A 165 -5.89 -6.87 -16.45
C GLY A 165 -5.16 -7.55 -17.61
N PRO A 166 -5.57 -8.78 -17.98
CA PRO A 166 -4.98 -9.48 -19.10
C PRO A 166 -5.31 -8.82 -20.44
N ARG A 167 -4.44 -9.01 -21.44
CA ARG A 167 -4.63 -8.42 -22.77
C ARG A 167 -5.86 -8.98 -23.49
N ASP A 168 -6.08 -10.28 -23.34
CA ASP A 168 -7.13 -11.07 -23.98
C ASP A 168 -7.43 -12.30 -23.12
N ASN A 169 -8.46 -13.07 -23.48
CA ASN A 169 -8.89 -14.27 -22.75
C ASN A 169 -7.87 -15.43 -22.83
N CYS A 170 -6.77 -15.27 -23.57
CA CYS A 170 -5.74 -16.30 -23.76
C CYS A 170 -4.45 -15.98 -23.01
N SER A 171 -4.32 -14.78 -22.45
CA SER A 171 -3.18 -14.33 -21.65
C SER A 171 -3.53 -14.41 -20.17
N ASP A 172 -2.67 -15.02 -19.38
CA ASP A 172 -2.72 -15.04 -17.91
C ASP A 172 -2.00 -13.84 -17.28
N LYS A 173 -1.09 -13.21 -18.03
CA LYS A 173 -0.29 -12.07 -17.57
C LYS A 173 -1.08 -10.79 -17.39
N LEU A 174 -0.84 -10.10 -16.28
CA LEU A 174 -1.44 -8.81 -15.95
C LEU A 174 -0.68 -7.67 -16.62
N ARG A 175 -1.36 -6.84 -17.40
CA ARG A 175 -0.80 -5.57 -17.89
C ARG A 175 -0.94 -4.50 -16.82
N VAL A 176 0.19 -3.87 -16.47
CA VAL A 176 0.27 -2.90 -15.39
C VAL A 176 1.00 -1.66 -15.88
N ILE A 177 0.37 -0.49 -15.70
CA ILE A 177 1.01 0.80 -15.90
C ILE A 177 1.54 1.24 -14.54
N VAL A 178 2.85 1.17 -14.36
CA VAL A 178 3.55 1.67 -13.17
C VAL A 178 3.79 3.16 -13.37
N MET A 179 3.20 3.97 -12.50
CA MET A 179 3.31 5.42 -12.60
C MET A 179 3.20 6.05 -11.22
N PRO A 180 4.19 5.79 -10.35
CA PRO A 180 4.23 6.42 -9.04
C PRO A 180 4.19 7.93 -9.20
N GLN A 181 3.31 8.57 -8.43
CA GLN A 181 3.28 10.01 -8.33
C GLN A 181 4.32 10.44 -7.28
N SER A 182 4.97 11.57 -7.54
CA SER A 182 5.89 12.21 -6.61
C SER A 182 5.30 13.60 -6.38
N ARG A 183 4.22 13.64 -5.61
CA ARG A 183 3.56 14.88 -5.19
C ARG A 183 3.52 14.88 -3.66
N ASP A 184 3.60 16.04 -3.04
CA ASP A 184 3.36 16.15 -1.61
C ASP A 184 1.92 15.72 -1.28
N TYR A 185 1.81 14.66 -0.49
CA TYR A 185 0.54 14.02 -0.16
C TYR A 185 -0.13 14.61 1.08
N ALA A 186 0.57 15.46 1.84
CA ALA A 186 0.02 16.13 3.01
C ALA A 186 -1.03 17.19 2.63
N GLU A 187 -0.92 17.79 1.45
CA GLU A 187 -1.80 18.88 0.98
C GLU A 187 -3.21 18.41 0.54
N ASP A 188 -3.38 17.14 0.15
CA ASP A 188 -4.63 16.58 -0.39
C ASP A 188 -5.28 15.54 0.57
N HIS A 189 -5.23 15.79 1.88
CA HIS A 189 -5.87 14.90 2.88
C HIS A 189 -7.39 15.07 2.91
N THR A 190 -8.10 13.96 3.09
CA THR A 190 -9.56 13.95 3.24
C THR A 190 -9.93 13.65 4.69
N HIS A 191 -10.70 14.53 5.32
CA HIS A 191 -11.28 14.25 6.64
C HIS A 191 -12.48 13.32 6.49
N TYR A 192 -12.45 12.21 7.22
CA TYR A 192 -13.58 11.30 7.33
C TYR A 192 -14.25 11.47 8.69
N ARG A 193 -15.58 11.49 8.71
CA ARG A 193 -16.38 11.48 9.94
C ARG A 193 -17.18 10.19 9.99
N PHE A 194 -17.13 9.52 11.14
CA PHE A 194 -17.92 8.33 11.43
C PHE A 194 -18.65 8.53 12.75
N ASP A 195 -19.92 8.12 12.81
CA ASP A 195 -20.65 8.07 14.05
C ASP A 195 -20.39 6.71 14.72
N LEU A 196 -19.80 6.74 15.92
CA LEU A 196 -19.57 5.55 16.72
C LEU A 196 -20.87 5.15 17.43
N VAL A 197 -21.08 3.84 17.61
CA VAL A 197 -22.23 3.34 18.38
C VAL A 197 -21.94 3.53 19.88
N PRO A 198 -22.70 4.37 20.61
CA PRO A 198 -22.46 4.64 22.02
C PRO A 198 -23.12 3.57 22.90
N ARG A 199 -22.94 2.28 22.56
CA ARG A 199 -23.56 1.15 23.27
C ARG A 199 -22.57 -0.01 23.41
N PRO A 200 -22.69 -0.81 24.48
CA PRO A 200 -21.96 -2.06 24.60
C PRO A 200 -22.35 -3.01 23.46
N ALA A 201 -21.36 -3.69 22.90
CA ALA A 201 -21.55 -4.83 22.02
C ALA A 201 -21.85 -6.05 22.90
N GLY A 202 -23.07 -6.12 23.43
CA GLY A 202 -23.46 -7.15 24.39
C GLY A 202 -24.46 -6.66 25.45
N VAL A 203 -24.50 -7.37 26.57
CA VAL A 203 -25.29 -6.98 27.75
C VAL A 203 -24.41 -6.24 28.74
N ASN A 204 -24.86 -5.07 29.18
CA ASN A 204 -24.22 -4.33 30.27
C ASN A 204 -25.00 -4.44 31.58
N THR A 205 -24.27 -4.43 32.67
CA THR A 205 -24.76 -4.16 34.03
C THR A 205 -24.17 -2.84 34.50
N ILE A 206 -24.90 -2.18 35.41
CA ILE A 206 -24.45 -0.97 36.09
C ILE A 206 -24.40 -1.32 37.56
N ASP A 207 -23.19 -1.36 38.10
CA ASP A 207 -22.95 -1.56 39.52
C ASP A 207 -22.65 -0.19 40.14
N ILE A 208 -23.16 0.07 41.34
CA ILE A 208 -22.88 1.32 42.06
C ILE A 208 -21.81 1.00 43.09
N ASP A 209 -20.67 1.68 43.01
CA ASP A 209 -19.63 1.55 44.02
C ASP A 209 -20.19 2.04 45.38
N PRO A 210 -20.21 1.18 46.41
CA PRO A 210 -20.78 1.54 47.70
C PRO A 210 -20.00 2.62 48.46
N GLU A 211 -18.74 2.89 48.10
CA GLU A 211 -17.89 3.90 48.76
C GLU A 211 -17.87 5.25 48.03
N THR A 212 -17.92 5.24 46.69
CA THR A 212 -17.83 6.45 45.86
C THR A 212 -19.16 6.91 45.26
N GLU A 213 -20.21 6.08 45.34
CA GLU A 213 -21.49 6.25 44.64
C GLU A 213 -21.36 6.34 43.11
N GLU A 214 -20.20 6.00 42.56
CA GLU A 214 -19.96 6.04 41.11
C GLU A 214 -20.61 4.84 40.41
N GLN A 215 -21.15 5.09 39.22
CA GLN A 215 -21.72 4.05 38.36
C GLN A 215 -20.60 3.37 37.58
N ILE A 216 -20.31 2.12 37.92
CA ILE A 216 -19.36 1.27 37.21
C ILE A 216 -20.13 0.49 36.16
N HIS A 217 -19.81 0.75 34.90
CA HIS A 217 -20.36 0.00 33.79
C HIS A 217 -19.53 -1.28 33.57
N THR A 218 -20.19 -2.44 33.52
CA THR A 218 -19.53 -3.72 33.22
C THR A 218 -20.25 -4.43 32.08
N ILE A 219 -19.53 -4.99 31.12
CA ILE A 219 -20.11 -5.79 30.03
C ILE A 219 -20.00 -7.26 30.41
N THR A 220 -21.11 -7.87 30.82
CA THR A 220 -21.16 -9.23 31.38
C THR A 220 -21.37 -10.31 30.33
N ALA A 221 -22.02 -9.97 29.21
CA ALA A 221 -22.17 -10.87 28.07
C ALA A 221 -21.74 -10.14 26.79
N ALA A 222 -20.44 -10.15 26.52
CA ALA A 222 -19.85 -9.58 25.32
C ALA A 222 -20.29 -10.36 24.06
N ASN A 223 -20.72 -9.63 23.03
CA ASN A 223 -21.08 -10.17 21.73
C ASN A 223 -20.09 -9.63 20.67
N PRO A 224 -19.08 -10.43 20.28
CA PRO A 224 -18.07 -10.00 19.31
C PRO A 224 -18.62 -9.77 17.91
N ASP A 225 -19.82 -10.26 17.60
CA ASP A 225 -20.48 -10.07 16.31
C ASP A 225 -21.30 -8.78 16.23
N ALA A 226 -21.51 -8.10 17.35
CA ALA A 226 -22.19 -6.81 17.40
C ALA A 226 -21.22 -5.63 17.25
N GLN A 227 -21.68 -4.56 16.62
CA GLN A 227 -21.02 -3.27 16.60
C GLN A 227 -21.22 -2.56 17.95
N GLY A 228 -20.15 -1.98 18.51
CA GLY A 228 -20.18 -1.29 19.80
C GLY A 228 -18.90 -1.49 20.59
N TRP A 229 -18.97 -1.23 21.89
CA TRP A 229 -17.85 -1.35 22.82
C TRP A 229 -17.78 -2.73 23.44
N LEU A 230 -16.59 -3.33 23.49
CA LEU A 230 -16.29 -4.61 24.13
C LEU A 230 -15.32 -4.38 25.29
N PRO A 231 -15.24 -5.28 26.29
CA PRO A 231 -14.17 -5.25 27.28
C PRO A 231 -12.80 -5.20 26.62
N ALA A 232 -11.88 -4.37 27.13
CA ALA A 232 -10.55 -4.20 26.54
C ALA A 232 -9.69 -5.48 26.60
N ASP A 233 -9.97 -6.38 27.55
CA ASP A 233 -9.32 -7.69 27.71
C ASP A 233 -9.94 -8.79 26.83
N HIS A 234 -10.99 -8.47 26.07
CA HIS A 234 -11.70 -9.43 25.21
C HIS A 234 -10.77 -10.01 24.13
N PRO A 235 -10.87 -11.32 23.80
CA PRO A 235 -9.99 -12.00 22.84
C PRO A 235 -9.87 -11.34 21.44
N VAL A 236 -10.88 -10.57 21.02
CA VAL A 236 -10.90 -9.84 19.74
C VAL A 236 -9.78 -8.79 19.64
N PHE A 237 -9.32 -8.28 20.78
CA PHE A 237 -8.25 -7.28 20.90
C PHE A 237 -6.89 -7.87 21.24
N ARG A 238 -6.73 -9.20 21.15
CA ARG A 238 -5.43 -9.85 21.37
C ARG A 238 -4.69 -10.07 20.05
N ARG A 239 -3.36 -10.07 20.11
CA ARG A 239 -2.50 -10.48 18.97
C ARG A 239 -2.68 -11.96 18.70
N ASP A 240 -2.66 -12.75 19.76
CA ASP A 240 -3.04 -14.15 19.77
C ASP A 240 -4.34 -14.30 20.58
N PRO A 241 -5.45 -14.72 19.96
CA PRO A 241 -6.72 -14.94 20.67
C PRO A 241 -6.61 -15.90 21.85
N GLU A 242 -5.67 -16.86 21.80
CA GLU A 242 -5.49 -17.90 22.82
C GLU A 242 -4.57 -17.47 23.96
N ASP A 243 -3.72 -16.45 23.76
CA ASP A 243 -2.79 -15.95 24.77
C ASP A 243 -3.29 -14.63 25.41
N PRO A 244 -3.76 -14.66 26.68
CA PRO A 244 -4.26 -13.47 27.37
C PRO A 244 -3.19 -12.42 27.66
N THR A 245 -1.91 -12.74 27.50
CA THR A 245 -0.81 -11.80 27.74
C THR A 245 -0.52 -10.90 26.53
N THR A 246 -1.11 -11.20 25.37
CA THR A 246 -0.82 -10.49 24.11
C THR A 246 -1.93 -9.51 23.74
N SER A 247 -2.11 -8.42 24.50
CA SER A 247 -3.15 -7.42 24.19
C SER A 247 -2.68 -6.33 23.23
N PHE A 248 -3.57 -5.87 22.34
CA PHE A 248 -3.42 -4.62 21.61
C PHE A 248 -3.91 -3.40 22.42
N ALA A 249 -4.67 -3.62 23.49
CA ALA A 249 -5.20 -2.53 24.30
C ALA A 249 -4.09 -1.84 25.10
N PRO A 250 -4.09 -0.50 25.19
CA PRO A 250 -3.15 0.23 26.01
C PRO A 250 -3.39 -0.04 27.51
N PRO A 251 -2.35 0.08 28.36
CA PRO A 251 -2.50 -0.11 29.80
C PRO A 251 -3.58 0.81 30.38
N GLY A 252 -4.53 0.24 31.12
CA GLY A 252 -5.64 0.99 31.74
C GLY A 252 -6.88 1.16 30.87
N ALA A 253 -6.90 0.66 29.63
CA ALA A 253 -8.13 0.62 28.84
C ALA A 253 -9.17 -0.30 29.48
N LEU A 254 -10.40 0.17 29.61
CA LEU A 254 -11.55 -0.59 30.11
C LEU A 254 -12.37 -1.16 28.96
N PHE A 255 -12.56 -0.39 27.88
CA PHE A 255 -13.30 -0.81 26.70
C PHE A 255 -12.54 -0.56 25.41
N GLY A 256 -12.70 -1.45 24.44
CA GLY A 256 -12.26 -1.26 23.06
C GLY A 256 -13.46 -1.22 22.11
N TYR A 257 -13.43 -0.32 21.13
CA TYR A 257 -14.47 -0.27 20.10
C TYR A 257 -14.27 -1.40 19.07
N ASN A 258 -15.33 -2.14 18.74
CA ASN A 258 -15.29 -3.25 17.79
C ASN A 258 -15.26 -2.75 16.33
N ILE A 259 -14.11 -2.20 15.91
CA ILE A 259 -13.89 -1.65 14.56
C ILE A 259 -14.17 -2.70 13.49
N LYS A 260 -13.80 -3.97 13.71
CA LYS A 260 -14.01 -5.08 12.76
C LYS A 260 -15.47 -5.25 12.35
N LYS A 261 -16.43 -4.92 13.23
CA LYS A 261 -17.87 -4.96 12.93
C LYS A 261 -18.44 -3.64 12.42
N HIS A 262 -17.69 -2.54 12.54
CA HIS A 262 -18.02 -1.26 11.91
C HIS A 262 -17.40 -1.16 10.51
N THR A 263 -18.07 -1.74 9.51
CA THR A 263 -17.51 -1.93 8.14
C THR A 263 -16.98 -0.66 7.48
N ALA A 264 -17.63 0.50 7.70
CA ALA A 264 -17.19 1.78 7.13
C ALA A 264 -15.87 2.27 7.76
N LEU A 265 -15.78 2.24 9.09
CA LEU A 265 -14.58 2.64 9.84
C LEU A 265 -13.42 1.67 9.61
N ASN A 266 -13.68 0.36 9.59
CA ASN A 266 -12.67 -0.69 9.39
C ASN A 266 -11.91 -0.55 8.06
N ARG A 267 -12.52 0.06 7.04
CA ARG A 267 -11.89 0.25 5.73
C ARG A 267 -10.85 1.36 5.70
N VAL A 268 -10.91 2.30 6.65
CA VAL A 268 -10.03 3.47 6.69
C VAL A 268 -9.15 3.51 7.94
N TRP A 269 -9.38 2.61 8.89
CA TRP A 269 -8.53 2.45 10.07
C TRP A 269 -7.28 1.63 9.70
N PRO A 270 -6.08 2.00 10.20
CA PRO A 270 -5.79 3.14 11.06
C PRO A 270 -5.76 4.48 10.31
N PRO A 271 -6.16 5.57 10.99
CA PRO A 271 -6.08 6.91 10.43
C PRO A 271 -4.62 7.35 10.27
N ILE A 272 -4.35 8.19 9.26
CA ILE A 272 -3.02 8.72 8.98
C ILE A 272 -3.11 10.25 8.94
N PRO A 273 -2.41 10.97 9.84
CA PRO A 273 -1.72 10.48 11.03
C PRO A 273 -2.71 10.02 12.11
N VAL A 274 -2.32 9.09 12.98
CA VAL A 274 -3.15 8.62 14.10
C VAL A 274 -3.40 9.74 15.12
N GLN A 275 -2.44 10.65 15.25
CA GLN A 275 -2.50 11.81 16.13
C GLN A 275 -3.53 12.85 15.68
N SER A 276 -4.01 12.77 14.43
CA SER A 276 -5.02 13.69 13.88
C SER A 276 -6.45 13.20 14.03
N VAL A 277 -6.68 12.18 14.87
CA VAL A 277 -8.03 11.77 15.26
C VAL A 277 -8.56 12.74 16.29
N SER A 278 -9.79 13.23 16.06
CA SER A 278 -10.57 13.92 17.07
C SER A 278 -11.82 13.09 17.35
N MET A 279 -12.15 12.90 18.62
CA MET A 279 -13.37 12.23 19.03
C MET A 279 -14.29 13.23 19.71
N LEU A 280 -15.52 13.31 19.21
CA LEU A 280 -16.52 14.26 19.66
C LEU A 280 -17.62 13.48 20.40
N TRP A 281 -17.93 13.88 21.63
CA TRP A 281 -19.04 13.33 22.39
C TRP A 281 -20.19 14.34 22.45
N ASP A 282 -21.36 13.93 21.97
CA ASP A 282 -22.61 14.65 22.21
C ASP A 282 -23.36 13.97 23.37
N LYS A 283 -23.47 14.66 24.51
CA LYS A 283 -24.18 14.16 25.70
C LYS A 283 -25.70 14.24 25.55
N GLY A 284 -26.22 14.80 24.47
CA GLY A 284 -27.67 14.99 24.27
C GLY A 284 -28.28 16.00 25.24
N GLU A 285 -27.46 16.83 25.90
CA GLU A 285 -27.90 17.82 26.90
C GLU A 285 -28.46 19.12 26.28
N ASN A 286 -28.82 19.14 24.99
CA ASN A 286 -29.25 20.34 24.25
C ASN A 286 -28.25 21.52 24.30
N LYS A 287 -26.98 21.28 24.63
CA LYS A 287 -25.91 22.27 24.52
C LYS A 287 -25.41 22.26 23.07
N LEU A 288 -25.27 23.44 22.47
CA LEU A 288 -24.81 23.60 21.09
C LEU A 288 -23.38 23.05 20.93
N GLY A 289 -23.26 21.88 20.31
CA GLY A 289 -21.99 21.30 19.89
C GLY A 289 -21.57 20.06 20.71
N ALA A 290 -21.02 19.08 20.00
CA ALA A 290 -20.33 17.96 20.63
C ALA A 290 -19.03 18.47 21.27
N THR A 291 -18.70 17.96 22.46
CA THR A 291 -17.46 18.31 23.17
C THR A 291 -16.35 17.39 22.71
N GLU A 292 -15.19 17.93 22.40
CA GLU A 292 -14.01 17.12 22.12
C GLU A 292 -13.59 16.37 23.38
N ILE A 293 -13.42 15.06 23.22
CA ILE A 293 -12.97 14.17 24.27
C ILE A 293 -11.45 14.31 24.36
N PRO A 294 -10.87 14.57 25.54
CA PRO A 294 -9.43 14.60 25.68
C PRO A 294 -8.86 13.22 25.33
N LEU A 295 -8.00 13.19 24.31
CA LEU A 295 -7.31 11.98 23.86
C LEU A 295 -5.92 11.86 24.48
N GLY A 296 -5.41 10.63 24.59
CA GLY A 296 -4.03 10.32 25.02
C GLY A 296 -3.95 9.63 26.37
N ALA A 297 -2.73 9.38 26.86
CA ALA A 297 -2.47 8.55 28.05
C ALA A 297 -3.10 9.10 29.37
N GLY A 298 -3.43 10.39 29.41
CA GLY A 298 -4.17 11.02 30.51
C GLY A 298 -5.58 11.49 30.11
N GLY A 299 -6.06 11.09 28.93
CA GLY A 299 -7.38 11.44 28.41
C GLY A 299 -8.45 10.41 28.77
N LEU A 300 -9.70 10.70 28.41
CA LEU A 300 -10.83 9.77 28.58
C LEU A 300 -10.79 8.63 27.54
N ALA A 301 -10.07 8.83 26.44
CA ALA A 301 -9.90 7.83 25.39
C ALA A 301 -8.52 7.88 24.74
N VAL A 302 -8.11 6.76 24.17
CA VAL A 302 -6.87 6.62 23.40
C VAL A 302 -7.22 6.09 22.02
N CYS A 303 -6.77 6.77 20.97
CA CYS A 303 -6.84 6.27 19.60
C CYS A 303 -5.43 5.91 19.16
N ASP A 304 -5.19 4.65 18.77
CA ASP A 304 -3.91 4.18 18.26
C ASP A 304 -4.07 3.42 16.93
N VAL A 305 -2.96 2.91 16.39
CA VAL A 305 -3.00 2.10 15.17
C VAL A 305 -3.85 0.82 15.30
N ASN A 306 -4.06 0.34 16.52
CA ASN A 306 -4.73 -0.92 16.79
C ASN A 306 -6.23 -0.76 17.09
N GLY A 307 -6.66 0.42 17.58
CA GLY A 307 -8.05 0.63 17.92
C GLY A 307 -8.38 1.97 18.58
N ILE A 308 -9.64 2.04 19.03
CA ILE A 308 -10.18 3.13 19.84
C ILE A 308 -10.49 2.54 21.21
N TRP A 309 -9.89 3.14 22.23
CA TRP A 309 -9.88 2.63 23.60
C TRP A 309 -10.49 3.67 24.52
N TRP A 310 -11.36 3.21 25.41
CA TRP A 310 -11.98 4.02 26.44
C TRP A 310 -11.33 3.71 27.79
N MET A 311 -10.91 4.75 28.51
CA MET A 311 -10.08 4.62 29.70
C MET A 311 -10.88 4.67 31.01
N SER A 312 -12.16 5.10 30.98
CA SER A 312 -13.00 5.35 32.17
C SER A 312 -14.41 4.76 32.08
#